data_AF-A0ABD1WKS7-F1
#
_entry.id   AF-A0ABD1WKS7-F1
#
_cell.length_a   1.000
_cell.length_b   1.000
_cell.length_c   1.000
_cell.angle_alpha   90.00
_cell.angle_beta   90.00
_cell.angle_gamma   90.00
#
_symmetry.space_group_name_H-M   'P 1'
#
loop_
_entity.id
_entity.type
_entity.pdbx_description
1 polymer ?
#
loop_
_entity_poly.entity_id
_entity_poly.type
_entity_poly.pdbx_seq_one_letter_code
_entity_poly.pdbx_strand_id
1 'polypeptide(L)'
;MVGFVPRMHWLKKEKNGMVHYRYGGWWSVWWTGTYSMVLSKAAFFHKKYLELYTHSMPASVHDYVSRERNCEDIAMSLLVANATEAPPIWVKGKIYEIGSSGISSLKGHSDTRKKCLNDFITLYGSMPLVSTNVKAGDARQEWFW
;
A
#
# COMPACT_ATOMS: atom_id res chain seq x y z
N MET A 1 -8.06 5.49 4.17
CA MET A 1 -7.94 5.43 2.69
C MET A 1 -8.86 4.34 2.17
N VAL A 2 -9.60 4.59 1.11
CA VAL A 2 -10.60 3.65 0.56
C VAL A 2 -10.29 3.40 -0.91
N GLY A 3 -10.24 2.17 -1.39
CA GLY A 3 -10.00 1.95 -2.83
C GLY A 3 -10.05 0.50 -3.28
N PHE A 4 -9.65 0.26 -4.52
CA PHE A 4 -10.00 -0.96 -5.26
C PHE A 4 -8.85 -1.95 -5.43
N VAL A 5 -7.61 -1.51 -5.18
CA VAL A 5 -6.40 -2.31 -5.44
C VAL A 5 -5.68 -2.62 -4.13
N PRO A 6 -6.08 -3.70 -3.42
CA PRO A 6 -5.47 -4.07 -2.16
C PRO A 6 -4.08 -4.68 -2.37
N ARG A 7 -3.17 -4.40 -1.45
CA ARG A 7 -1.84 -4.99 -1.33
C ARG A 7 -1.55 -5.26 0.13
N MET A 8 -0.62 -6.15 0.39
CA MET A 8 -0.30 -6.53 1.76
C MET A 8 1.20 -6.49 2.02
N HIS A 9 1.55 -6.35 3.29
CA HIS A 9 2.88 -6.70 3.77
C HIS A 9 2.77 -7.86 4.76
N TRP A 10 3.86 -8.59 4.96
CA TRP A 10 3.97 -9.54 6.07
C TRP A 10 5.41 -9.66 6.55
N LEU A 11 5.56 -10.07 7.81
CA LEU A 11 6.83 -10.36 8.42
C LEU A 11 7.51 -11.53 7.67
N LYS A 12 8.70 -11.31 7.10
CA LYS A 12 9.47 -12.40 6.47
C LYS A 12 10.43 -13.03 7.46
N LYS A 13 11.23 -12.20 8.11
CA LYS A 13 12.30 -12.64 9.00
C LYS A 13 12.70 -11.49 9.90
N GLU A 14 12.97 -11.81 11.15
CA GLU A 14 13.74 -10.96 12.05
C GLU A 14 15.17 -11.51 12.10
N LYS A 15 16.16 -10.65 11.87
CA LYS A 15 17.58 -11.03 11.97
C LYS A 15 18.34 -9.89 12.65
N ASN A 16 19.02 -10.19 13.74
CA ASN A 16 19.84 -9.22 14.49
C ASN A 16 19.05 -7.95 14.90
N GLY A 17 17.78 -8.09 15.30
CA GLY A 17 16.91 -6.96 15.65
C GLY A 17 16.39 -6.14 14.46
N MET A 18 16.83 -6.45 13.22
CA MET A 18 16.25 -5.87 12.01
C MET A 18 15.12 -6.73 11.49
N VAL A 19 13.95 -6.11 11.37
CA VAL A 19 12.74 -6.75 10.86
C VAL A 19 12.67 -6.53 9.35
N HIS A 20 12.61 -7.64 8.60
CA HIS A 20 12.43 -7.60 7.16
C HIS A 20 11.01 -8.00 6.77
N TYR A 21 10.40 -7.19 5.93
CA TYR A 21 9.05 -7.38 5.44
C TYR A 21 9.03 -7.80 3.98
N ARG A 22 8.02 -8.58 3.62
CA ARG A 22 7.69 -8.91 2.23
C ARG A 22 6.54 -8.04 1.76
N TYR A 23 6.58 -7.69 0.48
CA TYR A 23 5.49 -7.04 -0.23
C TYR A 23 4.68 -8.07 -1.01
N GLY A 24 3.36 -8.00 -0.86
CA GLY A 24 2.37 -8.91 -1.40
C GLY A 24 1.50 -8.30 -2.49
N GLY A 25 1.45 -8.98 -3.63
CA GLY A 25 0.58 -8.64 -4.75
C GLY A 25 -0.86 -9.15 -4.59
N TRP A 26 -1.62 -9.07 -5.70
CA TRP A 26 -3.01 -9.55 -5.76
C TRP A 26 -3.17 -11.01 -5.34
N TRP A 27 -2.30 -11.90 -5.81
CA TRP A 27 -2.37 -13.32 -5.45
C TRP A 27 -2.29 -13.55 -3.94
N SER A 28 -1.40 -12.84 -3.24
CA SER A 28 -1.26 -12.96 -1.78
C SER A 28 -2.53 -12.52 -1.05
N VAL A 29 -3.14 -11.41 -1.49
CA VAL A 29 -4.41 -10.92 -0.94
C VAL A 29 -5.56 -11.88 -1.25
N TRP A 30 -5.59 -12.45 -2.46
CA TRP A 30 -6.62 -13.40 -2.87
C TRP A 30 -6.60 -14.67 -2.01
N TRP A 31 -5.41 -15.21 -1.73
CA TRP A 31 -5.24 -16.42 -0.91
C TRP A 31 -5.53 -16.19 0.58
N THR A 32 -5.12 -15.06 1.13
CA THR A 32 -5.21 -14.82 2.58
C THR A 32 -6.45 -14.03 2.99
N GLY A 33 -7.04 -13.29 2.06
CA GLY A 33 -8.07 -12.29 2.35
C GLY A 33 -7.54 -11.09 3.14
N THR A 34 -6.24 -11.02 3.43
CA THR A 34 -5.64 -9.98 4.29
C THR A 34 -4.90 -8.96 3.45
N TYR A 35 -5.05 -7.69 3.82
CA TYR A 35 -4.34 -6.58 3.19
C TYR A 35 -4.03 -5.49 4.21
N SER A 36 -3.07 -4.63 3.88
CA SER A 36 -2.63 -3.54 4.75
C SER A 36 -2.42 -2.23 4.00
N MET A 37 -2.55 -2.26 2.67
CA MET A 37 -2.33 -1.14 1.77
C MET A 37 -3.41 -1.16 0.69
N VAL A 38 -3.70 0.01 0.16
CA VAL A 38 -4.51 0.19 -1.05
C VAL A 38 -3.74 1.14 -1.95
N LEU A 39 -3.58 0.81 -3.23
CA LEU A 39 -2.80 1.65 -4.13
C LEU A 39 -3.55 2.95 -4.47
N SER A 40 -2.86 4.09 -4.39
CA SER A 40 -3.42 5.41 -4.64
C SER A 40 -3.94 5.61 -6.07
N LYS A 41 -3.51 4.79 -7.03
CA LYS A 41 -3.94 4.83 -8.43
C LYS A 41 -5.46 4.71 -8.64
N ALA A 42 -6.15 4.04 -7.71
CA ALA A 42 -7.60 3.84 -7.76
C ALA A 42 -8.12 3.83 -6.31
N ALA A 43 -8.01 4.99 -5.66
CA ALA A 43 -8.42 5.19 -4.28
C ALA A 43 -8.96 6.60 -4.04
N PHE A 44 -9.80 6.71 -3.03
CA PHE A 44 -10.28 7.95 -2.44
C PHE A 44 -9.69 8.10 -1.04
N PHE A 45 -9.19 9.30 -0.75
CA PHE A 45 -8.72 9.68 0.56
C PHE A 45 -8.82 11.20 0.73
N HIS A 46 -8.85 11.65 1.98
CA HIS A 46 -9.05 13.06 2.30
C HIS A 46 -7.86 13.91 1.81
N LYS A 47 -8.11 15.09 1.21
CA LYS A 47 -7.09 16.01 0.68
C LYS A 47 -5.96 16.30 1.68
N LYS A 48 -6.29 16.41 2.98
CA LYS A 48 -5.31 16.60 4.07
C LYS A 48 -4.10 15.65 4.00
N TYR A 49 -4.26 14.43 3.48
CA TYR A 49 -3.14 13.49 3.37
C TYR A 49 -2.16 13.88 2.26
N LEU A 50 -2.60 14.59 1.22
CA LEU A 50 -1.71 15.20 0.24
C LEU A 50 -0.92 16.35 0.88
N GLU A 51 -1.57 17.17 1.72
CA GLU A 51 -0.89 18.25 2.44
C GLU A 51 0.14 17.70 3.43
N LEU A 52 -0.22 16.66 4.19
CA LEU A 52 0.71 15.94 5.08
C LEU A 52 1.84 15.28 4.28
N TYR A 53 1.53 14.68 3.13
CA TYR A 53 2.56 14.14 2.26
C TYR A 53 3.52 15.24 1.83
N THR A 54 3.06 16.38 1.33
CA THR A 54 3.94 17.44 0.83
C THR A 54 4.73 18.17 1.92
N HIS A 55 4.14 18.38 3.11
CA HIS A 55 4.72 19.28 4.11
C HIS A 55 5.24 18.59 5.37
N SER A 56 4.70 17.42 5.72
CA SER A 56 5.04 16.72 6.96
C SER A 56 5.87 15.46 6.74
N MET A 57 5.91 14.94 5.51
CA MET A 57 6.67 13.74 5.24
C MET A 57 8.17 14.03 5.25
N PRO A 58 9.02 13.15 5.84
CA PRO A 58 10.45 13.34 5.82
C PRO A 58 10.98 13.53 4.40
N ALA A 59 11.84 14.55 4.21
CA ALA A 59 12.45 14.85 2.91
C ALA A 59 13.16 13.63 2.31
N SER A 60 13.75 12.76 3.13
CA SER A 60 14.37 11.51 2.70
C SER A 60 13.42 10.57 1.95
N VAL A 61 12.14 10.52 2.34
CA VAL A 61 11.11 9.72 1.65
C VAL A 61 10.74 10.36 0.31
N HIS A 62 10.63 11.70 0.26
CA HIS A 62 10.40 12.42 -0.99
C HIS A 62 11.53 12.23 -2.00
N ASP A 63 12.77 12.38 -1.55
CA ASP A 63 13.96 12.20 -2.38
C ASP A 63 14.03 10.76 -2.91
N TYR A 64 13.70 9.79 -2.07
CA TYR A 64 13.63 8.38 -2.46
C TYR A 64 12.60 8.16 -3.57
N VAL A 65 11.35 8.60 -3.37
CA VAL A 65 10.27 8.44 -4.36
C VAL A 65 10.62 9.15 -5.66
N SER A 66 11.21 10.35 -5.58
CA SER A 66 11.60 11.15 -6.75
C SER A 66 12.73 10.48 -7.54
N ARG A 67 13.71 9.88 -6.85
CA ARG A 67 14.85 9.17 -7.45
C ARG A 67 14.44 7.84 -8.08
N GLU A 68 13.64 7.04 -7.38
CA GLU A 68 13.22 5.71 -7.85
C GLU A 68 12.03 5.78 -8.84
N ARG A 69 11.31 6.91 -8.88
CA ARG A 69 10.10 7.12 -9.69
C ARG A 69 9.08 5.98 -9.54
N ASN A 70 8.92 5.50 -8.32
CA ASN A 70 8.06 4.38 -7.94
C ASN A 70 7.75 4.47 -6.45
N CYS A 71 6.82 3.65 -5.98
CA CYS A 71 6.52 3.43 -4.56
C CYS A 71 5.89 4.64 -3.84
N GLU A 72 5.43 5.65 -4.57
CA GLU A 72 4.64 6.77 -4.04
C GLU A 72 3.37 6.29 -3.34
N ASP A 73 2.75 5.22 -3.85
CA ASP A 73 1.57 4.59 -3.28
C ASP A 73 1.84 3.85 -1.95
N ILE A 74 3.02 3.23 -1.81
CA ILE A 74 3.48 2.63 -0.55
C ILE A 74 3.76 3.74 0.47
N ALA A 75 4.49 4.79 0.07
CA ALA A 75 4.76 5.94 0.94
C ALA A 75 3.46 6.60 1.42
N MET A 76 2.49 6.74 0.51
CA MET A 76 1.18 7.29 0.86
C MET A 76 0.40 6.39 1.83
N SER A 77 0.43 5.07 1.61
CA SER A 77 -0.22 4.12 2.52
C SER A 77 0.38 4.18 3.93
N LEU A 78 1.72 4.27 4.03
CA LEU A 78 2.42 4.42 5.30
C LEU A 78 2.00 5.72 6.02
N LEU A 79 1.94 6.84 5.29
CA LEU A 79 1.60 8.14 5.87
C LEU A 79 0.16 8.16 6.40
N VAL A 80 -0.78 7.63 5.61
CA VAL A 80 -2.18 7.58 6.05
C VAL A 80 -2.32 6.66 7.25
N ALA A 81 -1.71 5.48 7.23
CA ALA A 81 -1.78 4.53 8.34
C ALA A 81 -1.16 5.12 9.62
N ASN A 82 -0.03 5.83 9.51
CA ASN A 82 0.60 6.51 10.64
C ASN A 82 -0.26 7.65 11.19
N ALA A 83 -0.95 8.39 10.33
CA ALA A 83 -1.79 9.51 10.75
C ALA A 83 -3.14 9.08 11.35
N THR A 84 -3.63 7.87 11.03
CA THR A 84 -4.94 7.38 11.50
C THR A 84 -4.87 6.20 12.46
N GLU A 85 -3.71 5.54 12.57
CA GLU A 85 -3.53 4.28 13.32
C GLU A 85 -4.56 3.21 12.92
N ALA A 86 -4.99 3.24 11.65
CA ALA A 86 -6.13 2.47 11.17
C ALA A 86 -5.84 1.85 9.79
N PRO A 87 -6.40 0.67 9.50
CA PRO A 87 -6.20 0.01 8.22
C PRO A 87 -6.99 0.71 7.09
N PRO A 88 -6.57 0.53 5.82
CA PRO A 88 -7.37 0.98 4.69
C PRO A 88 -8.63 0.14 4.48
N ILE A 89 -9.57 0.61 3.66
CA ILE A 89 -10.78 -0.13 3.28
C ILE A 89 -10.71 -0.53 1.81
N TRP A 90 -10.82 -1.83 1.54
CA TRP A 90 -10.93 -2.40 0.22
C TRP A 90 -12.40 -2.44 -0.24
N VAL A 91 -12.67 -1.84 -1.39
CA VAL A 91 -13.97 -1.89 -2.06
C VAL A 91 -13.93 -2.90 -3.20
N LYS A 92 -14.88 -3.83 -3.20
CA LYS A 92 -15.16 -4.73 -4.32
C LYS A 92 -15.75 -3.90 -5.47
N GLY A 93 -15.04 -3.83 -6.59
CA GLY A 93 -15.50 -3.12 -7.78
C GLY A 93 -14.75 -3.55 -9.03
N LYS A 94 -15.35 -3.31 -10.19
CA LYS A 94 -14.67 -3.51 -11.48
C LYS A 94 -13.82 -2.28 -11.77
N ILE A 95 -12.52 -2.49 -11.96
CA ILE A 95 -11.58 -1.46 -12.43
C ILE A 95 -11.02 -1.90 -13.76
N TYR A 96 -10.93 -0.96 -14.70
CA TYR A 96 -10.35 -1.19 -16.01
C TYR A 96 -9.10 -0.31 -16.12
N GLU A 97 -7.94 -0.95 -16.15
CA GLU A 97 -6.66 -0.25 -16.29
C GLU A 97 -6.33 -0.10 -17.77
N ILE A 98 -6.35 1.14 -18.26
CA ILE A 98 -5.96 1.47 -19.62
C ILE A 98 -4.44 1.70 -19.62
N GLY A 99 -3.67 0.92 -20.39
CA GLY A 99 -2.21 1.06 -20.48
C GLY A 99 -1.39 0.20 -19.52
N SER A 100 -1.69 -1.09 -19.39
CA SER A 100 -1.00 -2.02 -18.47
C SER A 100 0.48 -2.33 -18.83
N SER A 101 1.00 -1.82 -19.94
CA SER A 101 2.39 -1.99 -20.38
C SER A 101 3.41 -1.08 -19.65
N GLY A 102 2.99 -0.38 -18.58
CA GLY A 102 3.84 0.52 -17.81
C GLY A 102 4.81 -0.16 -16.83
N ILE A 103 5.25 0.59 -15.82
CA ILE A 103 6.29 0.21 -14.83
C ILE A 103 5.99 -1.13 -14.13
N SER A 104 4.71 -1.48 -13.97
CA SER A 104 4.27 -2.75 -13.36
C SER A 104 4.67 -4.00 -14.16
N SER A 105 4.95 -3.84 -15.45
CA SER A 105 5.30 -4.93 -16.38
C SER A 105 6.81 -5.12 -16.52
N LEU A 106 7.61 -4.25 -15.90
CA LEU A 106 9.08 -4.36 -15.91
C LEU A 106 9.56 -5.50 -15.02
N LYS A 107 10.56 -6.24 -15.49
CA LYS A 107 11.21 -7.30 -14.71
C LYS A 107 11.80 -6.72 -13.43
N GLY A 108 11.51 -7.35 -12.29
CA GLY A 108 12.01 -6.89 -10.98
C GLY A 108 11.11 -5.87 -10.28
N HIS A 109 9.98 -5.44 -10.86
CA HIS A 109 9.07 -4.48 -10.22
C HIS A 109 8.65 -4.88 -8.79
N SER A 110 8.36 -6.17 -8.57
CA SER A 110 8.02 -6.70 -7.25
C SER A 110 9.17 -6.58 -6.25
N ASP A 111 10.41 -6.80 -6.70
CA ASP A 111 11.60 -6.64 -5.87
C ASP A 111 11.89 -5.18 -5.54
N THR A 112 11.68 -4.27 -6.51
CA THR A 112 11.72 -2.82 -6.26
C THR A 112 10.72 -2.43 -5.18
N ARG A 113 9.46 -2.89 -5.26
CA ARG A 113 8.45 -2.60 -4.23
C ARG A 113 8.79 -3.20 -2.87
N LYS A 114 9.35 -4.41 -2.85
CA LYS A 114 9.87 -5.02 -1.60
C LYS A 114 10.97 -4.16 -0.99
N LYS A 115 11.89 -3.65 -1.80
CA LYS A 115 12.97 -2.76 -1.37
C LYS A 115 12.40 -1.46 -0.80
N CYS A 116 11.54 -0.77 -1.56
CA CYS A 116 10.88 0.46 -1.12
C CYS A 116 10.19 0.30 0.24
N LEU A 117 9.43 -0.79 0.43
CA LEU A 117 8.75 -1.05 1.69
C LEU A 117 9.75 -1.10 2.87
N ASN A 118 10.81 -1.88 2.75
CA ASN A 118 11.80 -2.02 3.83
C ASN A 118 12.56 -0.71 4.07
N ASP A 119 12.98 -0.03 3.00
CA ASP A 119 13.70 1.25 3.10
C ASP A 119 12.82 2.31 3.78
N PHE A 120 11.53 2.40 3.44
CA PHE A 120 10.61 3.34 4.08
C PHE A 120 10.37 3.02 5.55
N ILE A 121 10.28 1.75 5.94
CA ILE A 121 10.14 1.37 7.36
C ILE A 121 11.38 1.80 8.14
N THR A 122 12.58 1.64 7.57
CA THR A 122 13.80 2.16 8.17
C THR A 122 13.78 3.69 8.30
N LEU A 123 13.30 4.41 7.28
CA LEU A 123 13.19 5.88 7.32
C LEU A 123 12.13 6.37 8.32
N TYR A 124 11.03 5.64 8.51
CA TYR A 124 9.99 5.95 9.50
C TYR A 124 10.38 5.56 10.93
N GLY A 125 11.26 4.58 11.09
CA GLY A 125 11.65 4.02 12.39
C GLY A 125 10.62 3.06 13.00
N SER A 126 9.49 2.83 12.33
CA SER A 126 8.44 1.91 12.78
C SER A 126 7.64 1.34 11.60
N MET A 127 6.81 0.33 11.86
CA MET A 127 5.84 -0.19 10.91
C MET A 127 4.44 0.38 11.20
N PRO A 128 3.97 1.41 10.46
CA PRO A 128 2.64 1.97 10.70
C PRO A 128 1.51 1.22 9.99
N LEU A 129 1.80 0.31 9.04
CA LEU A 129 0.76 -0.39 8.28
C LEU A 129 -0.02 -1.37 9.17
N VAL A 130 -1.34 -1.19 9.22
CA VAL A 130 -2.25 -2.09 9.94
C VAL A 130 -2.94 -3.03 8.96
N SER A 131 -2.96 -4.32 9.28
CA SER A 131 -3.62 -5.34 8.45
C SER A 131 -5.11 -5.42 8.75
N THR A 132 -5.91 -5.77 7.74
CA THR A 132 -7.36 -5.99 7.86
C THR A 132 -7.85 -7.01 6.83
N ASN A 133 -9.06 -7.52 7.06
CA ASN A 133 -9.80 -8.41 6.17
C ASN A 133 -11.12 -7.79 5.69
N VAL A 134 -11.42 -6.56 6.11
CA VAL A 134 -12.70 -5.90 5.77
C VAL A 134 -12.78 -5.66 4.26
N LYS A 135 -13.90 -6.03 3.65
CA LYS A 135 -14.16 -5.79 2.24
C LYS A 135 -15.55 -5.19 2.10
N ALA A 136 -15.64 -3.96 1.61
CA ALA A 136 -16.89 -3.32 1.28
C ALA A 136 -17.40 -3.83 -0.08
N GLY A 137 -18.67 -4.21 -0.16
CA GLY A 137 -19.33 -4.67 -1.39
C GLY A 137 -20.65 -3.94 -1.61
N ASP A 138 -21.18 -4.04 -2.83
CA ASP A 138 -22.53 -3.56 -3.13
C ASP A 138 -23.55 -4.53 -2.52
N ALA A 139 -24.35 -4.04 -1.57
CA ALA A 139 -25.37 -4.86 -0.92
C ALA A 139 -26.33 -5.52 -1.93
N ARG A 140 -26.63 -4.87 -3.06
CA ARG A 140 -27.51 -5.45 -4.09
C ARG A 140 -26.93 -6.71 -4.75
N GLN A 141 -25.62 -6.92 -4.65
CA GLN A 141 -24.91 -8.06 -5.24
C GLN A 141 -24.57 -9.14 -4.21
N GLU A 142 -24.73 -8.85 -2.92
CA GLU A 142 -24.38 -9.76 -1.82
C GLU A 142 -25.62 -10.30 -1.08
N TRP A 143 -26.81 -9.74 -1.34
CA TRP A 143 -28.07 -10.14 -0.71
C TRP A 143 -28.89 -11.00 -1.68
N PHE A 144 -28.62 -12.30 -1.65
CA PHE A 144 -29.55 -13.34 -2.10
C PHE A 144 -29.66 -14.37 -0.98
N TRP A 145 -30.68 -14.20 -0.15
CA TRP A 145 -31.38 -15.29 0.51
C TRP A 145 -32.79 -15.34 -0.05
#